data_AF-L0MEH1-F1
#
_entry.id   AF-L0MEH1-F1
#
_cell.length_a   1.000
_cell.length_b   1.000
_cell.length_c   1.000
_cell.angle_alpha   90.00
_cell.angle_beta   90.00
_cell.angle_gamma   90.00
#
_symmetry.space_group_name_H-M   'P 1'
#
loop_
_entity.id
_entity.type
_entity.pdbx_description
1 polymer ?
#
loop_
_entity_poly.entity_id
_entity_poly.type
_entity_poly.pdbx_seq_one_letter_code
_entity_poly.pdbx_strand_id
1 'polypeptide(L)'
;MLNIDLERRGHIYFCLLIALALSRKQGRVKTVRQKHAFIIKWLKNAGEKRLFGHQAGDEIAWLKTKIRRSGPDNDPEPMLRFIYHTTCALQTPCGLK
;
A
#
# COMPACT_ATOMS: atom_id res chain seq x y z
N MET A 1 -5.87 -22.48 -2.06
CA MET A 1 -5.00 -21.88 -1.02
C MET A 1 -4.39 -20.54 -1.43
N LEU A 2 -4.01 -20.32 -2.70
CA LEU A 2 -3.45 -19.05 -3.22
C LEU A 2 -4.33 -17.78 -3.07
N ASN A 3 -5.66 -17.90 -2.96
CA ASN A 3 -6.55 -16.73 -2.91
C ASN A 3 -6.49 -15.93 -1.61
N ILE A 4 -6.29 -16.58 -0.45
CA ILE A 4 -6.35 -15.90 0.86
C ILE A 4 -5.17 -14.93 1.03
N ASP A 5 -3.98 -15.30 0.52
CA ASP A 5 -2.80 -14.46 0.63
C ASP A 5 -2.88 -13.22 -0.28
N LEU A 6 -3.51 -13.34 -1.45
CA LEU A 6 -3.70 -12.23 -2.37
C LEU A 6 -4.74 -11.22 -1.86
N GLU A 7 -5.82 -11.72 -1.26
CA GLU A 7 -6.82 -10.90 -0.54
C GLU A 7 -6.18 -10.11 0.60
N ARG A 8 -5.37 -10.77 1.44
CA ARG A 8 -4.67 -10.11 2.56
C ARG A 8 -3.66 -9.07 2.09
N ARG A 9 -2.91 -9.35 1.01
CA ARG A 9 -1.97 -8.39 0.40
C ARG A 9 -2.72 -7.20 -0.21
N GLY A 10 -3.80 -7.45 -0.96
CA GLY A 10 -4.68 -6.44 -1.54
C GLY A 10 -5.21 -5.44 -0.49
N HIS A 11 -5.59 -5.95 0.69
CA HIS A 11 -6.08 -5.14 1.80
C HIS A 11 -5.06 -4.09 2.29
N ILE A 12 -3.76 -4.43 2.34
CA ILE A 12 -2.70 -3.49 2.75
C ILE A 12 -2.66 -2.29 1.81
N TYR A 13 -2.64 -2.53 0.49
CA TYR A 13 -2.57 -1.46 -0.50
C TYR A 13 -3.84 -0.62 -0.50
N PHE A 14 -5.01 -1.25 -0.39
CA PHE A 14 -6.28 -0.55 -0.24
C PHE A 14 -6.27 0.38 0.98
N CYS A 15 -5.95 -0.15 2.17
CA CYS A 15 -5.90 0.64 3.41
C CYS A 15 -4.91 1.80 3.32
N LEU A 16 -3.74 1.60 2.70
CA LEU A 16 -2.75 2.65 2.49
C LEU A 16 -3.26 3.75 1.55
N LEU A 17 -3.88 3.37 0.43
CA LEU A 17 -4.46 4.31 -0.54
C LEU A 17 -5.60 5.14 0.08
N ILE A 18 -6.47 4.51 0.88
CA ILE A 18 -7.53 5.20 1.63
C ILE A 18 -6.94 6.15 2.67
N ALA A 19 -5.97 5.71 3.48
CA ALA A 19 -5.31 6.55 4.47
C ALA A 19 -4.65 7.78 3.80
N LEU A 20 -4.02 7.59 2.64
CA LEU A 20 -3.43 8.67 1.86
C LEU A 20 -4.49 9.65 1.34
N ALA A 21 -5.60 9.16 0.80
CA ALA A 21 -6.72 9.99 0.34
C ALA A 21 -7.33 10.81 1.47
N LEU A 22 -7.53 10.22 2.66
CA LEU A 22 -8.00 10.93 3.85
C LEU A 22 -7.03 12.02 4.29
N SER A 23 -5.71 11.72 4.30
CA SER A 23 -4.68 12.68 4.65
C SER A 23 -4.62 13.87 3.68
N ARG A 24 -4.91 13.65 2.40
CA ARG A 24 -5.04 14.72 1.40
C ARG A 24 -6.25 15.59 1.63
N LYS A 25 -7.41 14.98 1.87
CA LYS A 25 -8.65 15.72 2.18
C LYS A 25 -8.49 16.62 3.41
N GLN A 26 -7.68 16.20 4.37
CA GLN A 26 -7.34 16.98 5.57
C GLN A 26 -6.23 18.02 5.34
N GLY A 27 -5.72 18.18 4.12
CA GLY A 27 -4.67 19.14 3.78
C GLY A 27 -3.27 18.79 4.33
N ARG A 28 -3.07 17.59 4.88
CA ARG A 28 -1.81 17.15 5.51
C ARG A 28 -0.75 16.71 4.52
N VAL A 29 -1.17 16.32 3.31
CA VAL A 29 -0.29 15.89 2.21
C VAL A 29 -0.63 16.69 0.96
N LYS A 30 0.30 17.53 0.51
CA LYS A 30 0.15 18.39 -0.68
C LYS A 30 1.26 18.16 -1.71
N THR A 31 2.47 17.85 -1.26
CA THR A 31 3.64 17.67 -2.13
C THR A 31 4.02 16.20 -2.30
N VAL A 32 4.82 15.89 -3.32
CA VAL A 32 5.37 14.53 -3.55
C VAL A 32 6.20 14.07 -2.34
N ARG A 33 7.06 14.94 -1.80
CA ARG A 33 7.84 14.63 -0.57
C ARG A 33 6.95 14.32 0.63
N GLN A 34 5.90 15.12 0.87
CA GLN A 34 4.95 14.86 1.96
C GLN A 34 4.22 13.54 1.77
N LYS A 35 3.84 13.23 0.53
CA LYS A 35 3.20 11.97 0.17
C LYS A 35 4.13 10.78 0.43
N HIS A 36 5.37 10.86 -0.03
CA HIS A 36 6.40 9.85 0.21
C HIS A 36 6.62 9.63 1.72
N ALA A 37 6.84 10.71 2.46
CA ALA A 37 7.07 10.66 3.91
C ALA A 37 5.87 10.06 4.66
N PHE A 38 4.64 10.44 4.27
CA PHE A 38 3.42 9.88 4.83
C PHE A 38 3.36 8.37 4.63
N ILE A 39 3.62 7.88 3.42
CA ILE A 39 3.54 6.45 3.08
C ILE A 39 4.58 5.64 3.85
N ILE A 40 5.84 6.11 3.91
CA ILE A 40 6.88 5.45 4.70
C ILE A 40 6.51 5.39 6.19
N LYS A 41 5.99 6.49 6.74
CA LYS A 41 5.54 6.55 8.14
C LYS A 41 4.36 5.62 8.40
N TRP A 42 3.39 5.58 7.49
CA TRP A 42 2.23 4.70 7.59
C TRP A 42 2.66 3.23 7.59
N LEU A 43 3.55 2.83 6.68
CA LEU A 43 4.09 1.46 6.60
C LEU A 43 4.90 1.08 7.85
N LYS A 44 5.70 2.00 8.38
CA LYS A 44 6.39 1.80 9.65
C LYS A 44 5.40 1.48 10.77
N ASN A 45 4.38 2.33 10.94
CA ASN A 45 3.36 2.16 11.98
C ASN A 45 2.54 0.88 11.80
N ALA A 46 2.19 0.53 10.55
CA ALA A 46 1.43 -0.67 10.23
C ALA A 46 2.18 -1.95 10.63
N GLY A 47 3.49 -2.00 10.36
CA GLY A 47 4.35 -3.12 10.75
C GLY A 47 4.56 -3.19 12.27
N GLU A 48 4.88 -2.06 12.92
CA GLU A 48 5.12 -2.01 14.38
C GLU A 48 3.88 -2.41 15.18
N LYS A 49 2.70 -1.95 14.76
CA LYS A 49 1.43 -2.29 15.42
C LYS A 49 0.87 -3.63 15.00
N ARG A 50 1.52 -4.35 14.09
CA ARG A 50 1.03 -5.62 13.51
C ARG A 50 -0.43 -5.52 13.07
N LEU A 51 -0.80 -4.41 12.41
CA LEU A 51 -2.18 -4.15 11.98
C LEU A 51 -2.70 -5.21 11.01
N PHE A 52 -1.77 -5.91 10.36
CA PHE A 52 -2.02 -7.01 9.47
C PHE A 52 -1.32 -8.25 10.04
N GLY A 53 -1.95 -9.42 9.91
CA GLY A 53 -1.40 -10.69 10.43
C GLY A 53 0.00 -11.00 9.89
N HIS A 54 0.68 -11.98 10.49
CA HIS A 54 2.11 -12.27 10.24
C HIS A 54 2.51 -12.32 8.75
N GLN A 55 1.70 -12.94 7.90
CA GLN A 55 1.95 -13.06 6.45
C GLN A 55 2.03 -11.73 5.68
N ALA A 56 1.46 -10.65 6.23
CA ALA A 56 1.52 -9.31 5.65
C ALA A 56 2.76 -8.51 6.11
N GLY A 57 3.46 -8.97 7.15
CA GLY A 57 4.62 -8.28 7.71
C GLY A 57 5.78 -8.17 6.71
N ASP A 58 6.06 -9.26 5.99
CA ASP A 58 7.13 -9.30 4.99
C ASP A 58 6.83 -8.34 3.82
N GLU A 59 5.58 -8.28 3.38
CA GLU A 59 5.11 -7.37 2.34
C GLU A 59 5.29 -5.90 2.76
N ILE A 60 4.91 -5.56 4.00
CA ILE A 60 5.09 -4.20 4.55
C ILE A 60 6.57 -3.83 4.63
N ALA A 61 7.42 -4.77 5.10
CA ALA A 61 8.86 -4.55 5.22
C ALA A 61 9.54 -4.36 3.85
N TRP A 62 9.18 -5.20 2.88
CA TRP A 62 9.65 -5.11 1.50
C TRP A 62 9.21 -3.80 0.85
N LEU A 63 7.92 -3.48 0.92
CA LEU A 63 7.34 -2.28 0.30
C LEU A 63 7.96 -1.01 0.86
N LYS A 64 8.13 -0.92 2.18
CA LYS A 64 8.81 0.20 2.84
C LYS A 64 10.24 0.36 2.33
N THR A 65 10.98 -0.75 2.19
CA THR A 65 12.37 -0.72 1.70
C THR A 65 12.44 -0.30 0.24
N LYS A 66 11.53 -0.81 -0.61
CA LYS A 66 11.42 -0.45 -2.03
C LYS A 66 11.16 1.03 -2.22
N ILE A 67 10.15 1.58 -1.53
CA ILE A 67 9.81 3.02 -1.61
C ILE A 67 10.94 3.88 -1.04
N ARG A 68 11.56 3.48 0.08
CA ARG A 68 12.67 4.25 0.64
C ARG A 68 13.85 4.36 -0.32
N ARG A 69 14.15 3.28 -1.05
CA ARG A 69 15.25 3.23 -2.03
C ARG A 69 15.00 4.06 -3.29
N SER A 70 13.74 4.33 -3.65
CA SER A 70 13.45 5.23 -4.78
C SER A 70 13.77 6.69 -4.45
N GLY A 71 13.91 7.06 -3.18
CA GLY A 71 14.25 8.43 -2.78
C GLY A 71 13.03 9.37 -2.68
N PRO A 72 13.17 10.47 -1.93
CA PRO A 72 12.04 11.25 -1.41
C PRO A 72 11.23 12.01 -2.46
N ASP A 73 11.79 12.23 -3.63
CA ASP A 73 11.16 12.94 -4.75
C ASP A 73 10.42 11.99 -5.72
N ASN A 74 10.56 10.68 -5.53
CA ASN A 74 9.78 9.69 -6.26
C ASN A 74 8.40 9.51 -5.64
N ASP A 75 7.37 9.59 -6.48
CA ASP A 75 5.98 9.37 -6.09
C ASP A 75 5.65 7.87 -6.11
N PRO A 76 5.43 7.23 -4.95
CA PRO A 76 5.09 5.81 -4.90
C PRO A 76 3.62 5.51 -5.20
N GLU A 77 2.73 6.52 -5.25
CA GLU A 77 1.29 6.28 -5.41
C GLU A 77 0.92 5.59 -6.72
N PRO A 78 1.46 5.96 -7.91
CA PRO A 78 1.14 5.25 -9.14
C PRO A 78 1.46 3.76 -9.08
N MET A 79 2.61 3.40 -8.49
CA MET A 79 2.99 2.00 -8.25
C MET A 79 2.02 1.31 -7.30
N LEU A 80 1.64 1.95 -6.18
CA LEU A 80 0.68 1.39 -5.22
C LEU A 80 -0.70 1.15 -5.86
N ARG A 81 -1.17 2.08 -6.69
CA ARG A 81 -2.41 1.94 -7.46
C ARG A 81 -2.32 0.79 -8.44
N PHE A 82 -1.21 0.68 -9.17
CA PHE A 82 -0.98 -0.43 -10.10
C PHE A 82 -1.04 -1.78 -9.39
N ILE A 83 -0.33 -1.95 -8.28
CA ILE A 83 -0.34 -3.21 -7.51
C ILE A 83 -1.74 -3.51 -6.97
N TYR A 84 -2.46 -2.52 -6.45
CA TYR A 84 -3.83 -2.71 -5.98
C TYR A 84 -4.78 -3.15 -7.12
N HIS A 85 -4.71 -2.50 -8.28
CA HIS A 85 -5.56 -2.86 -9.41
C HIS A 85 -5.24 -4.25 -9.97
N THR A 86 -3.96 -4.63 -10.04
CA THR A 86 -3.58 -5.97 -10.49
C THR A 86 -3.97 -7.03 -9.47
N THR A 87 -3.81 -6.79 -8.17
CA THR A 87 -4.29 -7.73 -7.14
C THR A 87 -5.80 -7.91 -7.18
N CYS A 88 -6.58 -6.85 -7.41
CA CYS A 88 -8.03 -6.91 -7.56
C CYS A 88 -8.47 -7.64 -8.86
N ALA A 89 -7.81 -7.37 -9.99
CA ALA A 89 -8.11 -8.05 -11.27
C ALA A 89 -7.77 -9.54 -11.25
N LEU A 90 -6.80 -9.95 -10.45
CA LEU A 90 -6.47 -11.36 -10.23
C LEU A 90 -7.46 -12.08 -9.29
N GLN A 91 -8.24 -11.33 -8.50
CA GLN A 91 -9.29 -11.86 -7.62
C GLN A 91 -10.62 -12.08 -8.34
N THR A 92 -10.90 -11.34 -9.42
CA THR A 92 -12.04 -11.65 -10.29
C THR A 92 -11.84 -13.02 -10.95
N PRO A 93 -12.70 -14.02 -10.70
CA PRO A 93 -12.63 -15.27 -11.44
C PRO A 93 -12.81 -14.94 -12.92
N CYS A 94 -11.90 -15.46 -13.74
CA CYS A 94 -11.96 -15.33 -15.18
C CYS A 94 -13.29 -15.96 -15.66
N GLY A 95 -14.32 -15.15 -15.89
CA GLY A 95 -15.60 -15.58 -16.46
C GLY A 95 -16.84 -15.28 -15.63
N LEU A 96 -17.16 -14.01 -15.40
CA LEU A 96 -18.54 -13.53 -15.19
C LEU A 96 -18.61 -12.09 -15.72
N LYS A 97 -18.80 -11.98 -17.04
CA LYS A 97 -19.55 -10.89 -17.67
C LYS A 97 -20.93 -11.44 -17.98
#